data_AF-A0A093Z0G8-F1
#
_entry.id   AF-A0A093Z0G8-F1
#
_cell.length_a   1.000
_cell.length_b   1.000
_cell.length_c   1.000
_cell.angle_alpha   90.00
_cell.angle_beta   90.00
_cell.angle_gamma   90.00
#
_symmetry.space_group_name_H-M   'P 1'
#
loop_
_entity.id
_entity.type
_entity.pdbx_description
1 polymer ?
#
loop_
_entity_poly.entity_id
_entity_poly.type
_entity_poly.pdbx_seq_one_letter_code
_entity_poly.pdbx_strand_id
1 'polypeptide(L)'
;MGGFKEPILHGLCFFGIAGKAVYKTYGAFKNIKVRFAGTVTPGQTLVTEMWKDGNKVIFQTKVKETGKLALASAAVELVEKN
;
A
#
# COMPACT_ATOMS: atom_id res chain seq x y z
N MET A 1 13.53 10.56 20.18
CA MET A 1 13.55 11.04 18.78
C MET A 1 13.46 9.84 17.83
N GLY A 2 12.80 9.97 16.67
CA GLY A 2 12.47 8.86 15.77
C GLY A 2 13.61 8.22 14.97
N GLY A 3 14.88 8.63 15.15
CA GLY A 3 16.04 7.94 14.57
C GLY A 3 16.19 8.02 13.04
N PHE A 4 15.42 8.87 12.35
CA PHE A 4 15.50 9.04 10.90
C PHE A 4 16.42 10.20 10.50
N LYS A 5 17.14 10.05 9.39
CA LYS A 5 18.02 11.09 8.84
C LYS A 5 17.25 12.31 8.31
N GLU A 6 15.99 12.11 7.95
CA GLU A 6 15.10 13.12 7.35
C GLU A 6 13.63 12.81 7.72
N PRO A 7 12.71 13.79 7.62
CA PRO A 7 11.29 13.57 7.87
C PRO A 7 10.70 12.52 6.92
N ILE A 8 10.01 11.54 7.50
CA ILE A 8 9.36 10.47 6.74
C ILE A 8 7.91 10.82 6.39
N LEU A 9 7.44 10.32 5.25
CA LEU A 9 6.03 10.33 4.91
C LEU A 9 5.27 9.40 5.87
N HIS A 10 4.12 9.85 6.36
CA HIS A 10 3.30 9.09 7.28
C HIS A 10 2.91 7.72 6.71
N GLY A 11 3.00 6.67 7.53
CA GLY A 11 2.55 5.32 7.18
C GLY A 11 1.15 5.30 6.55
N LEU A 12 0.21 5.97 7.23
CA LEU A 12 -1.17 6.07 6.78
C LEU A 12 -1.35 6.83 5.46
N CYS A 13 -0.41 7.71 5.09
CA CYS A 13 -0.45 8.42 3.81
C CYS A 13 -0.19 7.46 2.65
N PHE A 14 0.92 6.70 2.68
CA PHE A 14 1.22 5.74 1.62
C PHE A 14 0.30 4.51 1.65
N PHE A 15 -0.28 4.17 2.79
CA PHE A 15 -1.43 3.26 2.88
C PHE A 15 -2.63 3.77 2.08
N GLY A 16 -3.02 5.05 2.22
CA GLY A 16 -4.10 5.64 1.43
C GLY A 16 -3.80 5.68 -0.07
N ILE A 17 -2.55 5.94 -0.45
CA ILE A 17 -2.10 5.90 -1.85
C ILE A 17 -2.24 4.48 -2.43
N ALA A 18 -1.80 3.45 -1.70
CA ALA A 18 -1.97 2.06 -2.11
C ALA A 18 -3.44 1.66 -2.21
N GLY A 19 -4.26 2.01 -1.21
CA GLY A 19 -5.71 1.78 -1.23
C GLY A 19 -6.40 2.46 -2.41
N LYS A 20 -6.01 3.70 -2.76
CA LYS A 20 -6.52 4.40 -3.96
C LYS A 20 -6.15 3.68 -5.26
N ALA A 21 -4.94 3.12 -5.35
CA ALA A 21 -4.51 2.34 -6.53
C ALA A 21 -5.35 1.06 -6.69
N VAL A 22 -5.58 0.34 -5.59
CA VAL A 22 -6.45 -0.84 -5.57
C VAL A 22 -7.89 -0.46 -5.95
N TYR A 23 -8.43 0.61 -5.37
CA TYR A 23 -9.78 1.09 -5.67
C TYR A 23 -9.97 1.44 -7.15
N LYS A 24 -9.01 2.15 -7.74
CA LYS A 24 -9.05 2.50 -9.17
C LYS A 24 -9.02 1.27 -10.10
N THR A 25 -8.35 0.21 -9.67
CA THR A 25 -8.15 -1.00 -10.50
C THR A 25 -9.28 -2.00 -10.35
N TYR A 26 -9.77 -2.22 -9.12
CA TYR A 26 -10.71 -3.30 -8.79
C TYR A 26 -12.06 -2.82 -8.26
N GLY A 27 -12.20 -1.53 -7.92
CA GLY A 27 -13.41 -0.94 -7.36
C GLY A 27 -13.43 -0.89 -5.82
N ALA A 28 -14.63 -0.68 -5.27
CA ALA A 28 -14.83 -0.53 -3.84
C ALA A 28 -14.46 -1.81 -3.05
N PHE A 29 -13.89 -1.62 -1.87
CA PHE A 29 -13.55 -2.68 -0.92
C PHE A 29 -14.09 -2.37 0.46
N LYS A 30 -14.45 -3.41 1.21
CA LYS A 30 -15.05 -3.29 2.56
C LYS A 30 -13.99 -3.16 3.65
N ASN A 31 -12.80 -3.74 3.42
CA ASN A 31 -11.70 -3.69 4.37
C ASN A 31 -10.35 -3.69 3.64
N ILE A 32 -9.33 -3.22 4.35
CA ILE A 32 -7.94 -3.20 3.90
C ILE A 32 -7.07 -3.47 5.12
N LYS A 33 -6.15 -4.44 4.99
CA LYS A 33 -5.19 -4.79 6.04
C LYS A 33 -3.79 -4.73 5.44
N VAL A 34 -2.84 -4.13 6.16
CA VAL A 34 -1.46 -3.98 5.73
C VAL A 34 -0.50 -4.18 6.89
N ARG A 35 0.77 -4.52 6.61
CA ARG A 35 1.89 -4.37 7.54
C ARG A 35 2.83 -3.28 7.02
N PHE A 36 3.10 -2.26 7.84
CA PHE A 36 4.13 -1.27 7.55
C PHE A 36 5.52 -1.92 7.68
N ALA A 37 6.21 -2.06 6.55
CA ALA A 37 7.47 -2.80 6.47
C ALA A 37 8.70 -1.89 6.31
N GLY A 38 8.49 -0.62 5.96
CA GLY A 38 9.57 0.32 5.72
C GLY A 38 9.09 1.76 5.73
N THR A 39 10.05 2.67 5.61
CA THR A 39 9.82 4.11 5.54
C THR A 39 9.82 4.60 4.11
N VAL A 40 9.16 5.74 3.89
CA VAL A 40 9.10 6.42 2.60
C VAL A 40 9.49 7.87 2.84
N THR A 41 10.44 8.39 2.09
CA THR A 41 10.79 9.82 2.09
C THR A 41 9.85 10.56 1.13
N PRO A 42 9.30 11.74 1.49
CA PRO A 42 8.52 12.54 0.56
C PRO A 42 9.25 12.78 -0.77
N GLY A 43 8.56 12.61 -1.89
CA GLY A 43 9.13 12.70 -3.24
C GLY A 43 9.54 11.36 -3.87
N GLN A 44 9.63 10.28 -3.08
CA GLN A 44 9.88 8.94 -3.61
C GLN A 44 8.64 8.36 -4.32
N THR A 45 8.89 7.48 -5.29
CA THR A 45 7.85 6.83 -6.09
C THR A 45 7.39 5.54 -5.45
N LEU A 46 6.09 5.41 -5.19
CA LEU A 46 5.47 4.17 -4.73
C LEU A 46 4.99 3.32 -5.92
N VAL A 47 5.32 2.04 -5.89
CA VAL A 47 4.81 1.04 -6.84
C VAL A 47 3.98 0.01 -6.08
N THR A 48 2.69 -0.06 -6.39
CA THR A 48 1.76 -1.01 -5.79
C THR A 48 1.56 -2.19 -6.75
N GLU A 49 2.06 -3.35 -6.35
CA GLU A 49 1.92 -4.61 -7.09
C GLU A 49 0.73 -5.37 -6.51
N MET A 50 -0.16 -5.87 -7.37
CA MET A 50 -1.46 -6.37 -6.98
C MET A 50 -1.76 -7.70 -7.67
N TRP A 51 -2.32 -8.65 -6.93
CA TRP A 51 -2.76 -9.96 -7.40
C TRP A 51 -4.18 -10.22 -6.91
N LYS A 52 -5.09 -10.52 -7.84
CA LYS A 52 -6.48 -10.83 -7.51
C LYS A 52 -6.64 -12.34 -7.27
N ASP A 53 -7.22 -12.69 -6.14
CA ASP A 53 -7.55 -14.05 -5.72
C ASP A 53 -9.02 -14.08 -5.27
N GLY A 54 -9.92 -14.47 -6.19
CA GLY A 54 -11.36 -14.42 -5.98
C GLY A 54 -11.87 -13.01 -5.63
N ASN A 55 -12.44 -12.87 -4.42
CA ASN A 55 -12.95 -11.59 -3.88
C ASN A 55 -11.88 -10.80 -3.08
N LYS A 56 -10.64 -11.29 -3.05
CA LYS A 56 -9.52 -10.67 -2.33
C LYS A 56 -8.51 -10.14 -3.34
N VAL A 57 -7.92 -8.98 -3.05
CA VAL A 57 -6.75 -8.49 -3.79
C VAL A 57 -5.59 -8.43 -2.80
N ILE A 58 -4.62 -9.29 -3.00
CA ILE A 58 -3.35 -9.30 -2.27
C ILE A 58 -2.45 -8.28 -2.95
N PHE A 59 -1.76 -7.45 -2.16
CA PHE A 59 -0.87 -6.45 -2.72
C PHE A 59 0.37 -6.22 -1.85
N GLN A 60 1.35 -5.57 -2.44
CA GLN A 60 2.49 -5.01 -1.74
C GLN A 60 2.85 -3.66 -2.35
N THR A 61 3.55 -2.83 -1.59
CA THR A 61 3.99 -1.51 -2.07
C THR A 61 5.48 -1.36 -1.82
N LYS A 62 6.22 -1.03 -2.87
CA LYS A 62 7.67 -0.80 -2.83
C LYS A 62 8.01 0.65 -3.18
N VAL A 63 9.13 1.12 -2.65
CA VAL A 63 9.77 2.38 -3.05
C VAL A 63 10.62 2.09 -4.28
N LYS A 64 10.27 2.69 -5.43
CA LYS A 64 10.92 2.40 -6.72
C LYS A 64 12.43 2.63 -6.67
N GLU A 65 12.85 3.69 -6.00
CA GLU A 65 14.24 4.14 -5.94
C GLU A 65 15.13 3.21 -5.13
N THR A 66 14.56 2.45 -4.17
CA THR A 66 15.32 1.56 -3.27
C THR A 66 15.01 0.08 -3.46
N GLY A 67 13.90 -0.25 -4.12
CA GLY A 67 13.36 -1.60 -4.20
C GLY A 67 12.79 -2.14 -2.88
N LYS A 68 12.86 -1.38 -1.78
CA LYS A 68 12.41 -1.83 -0.46
C LYS A 68 10.89 -1.76 -0.33
N LEU A 69 10.34 -2.68 0.46
CA LEU A 69 8.91 -2.70 0.79
C LEU A 69 8.55 -1.61 1.79
N ALA A 70 7.57 -0.78 1.42
CA ALA A 70 6.87 0.14 2.31
C ALA A 70 5.67 -0.56 2.99
N LEU A 71 4.90 -1.32 2.21
CA LEU A 71 3.78 -2.16 2.70
C LEU A 71 4.02 -3.61 2.29
N ALA A 72 3.91 -4.51 3.26
CA ALA A 72 4.01 -5.95 3.08
C ALA A 72 2.78 -6.65 3.66
N SER A 73 2.58 -7.92 3.28
CA SER A 73 1.50 -8.77 3.80
C SER A 73 0.14 -8.06 3.76
N ALA A 74 -0.14 -7.39 2.65
CA ALA A 74 -1.29 -6.52 2.51
C ALA A 74 -2.37 -7.15 1.63
N ALA A 75 -3.63 -6.92 1.98
CA ALA A 75 -4.77 -7.38 1.21
C ALA A 75 -6.00 -6.50 1.43
N VAL A 76 -6.89 -6.47 0.43
CA VAL A 76 -8.25 -5.95 0.56
C VAL A 76 -9.27 -7.04 0.25
N GLU A 77 -10.46 -6.94 0.83
CA GLU A 77 -11.64 -7.70 0.40
C GLU A 77 -12.60 -6.76 -0.33
N LEU A 78 -12.92 -7.08 -1.59
CA LEU A 78 -13.77 -6.25 -2.43
C LEU A 78 -15.23 -6.34 -1.97
N VAL A 79 -16.02 -5.32 -2.28
CA VAL A 79 -17.48 -5.37 -2.09
C VAL A 79 -18.07 -6.29 -3.15
N GLU A 80 -18.89 -7.25 -2.74
CA GLU A 80 -19.62 -8.10 -3.67
C GLU A 80 -20.56 -7.25 -4.52
N LYS A 81 -20.52 -7.43 -5.83
CA LYS A 81 -21.51 -6.82 -6.72
C LYS A 81 -22.75 -7.70 -6.66
N ASN A 82 -23.78 -7.19 -5.98
CA ASN A 82 -25.15 -7.72 -6.07
C ASN A 82 -25.66 -7.70 -7.52
#